data_AF-A0AAX1BLU0-F1
#
_entry.id   AF-A0AAX1BLU0-F1
#
_cell.length_a   1.000
_cell.length_b   1.000
_cell.length_c   1.000
_cell.angle_alpha   90.00
_cell.angle_beta   90.00
_cell.angle_gamma   90.00
#
_symmetry.space_group_name_H-M   'P 1'
#
loop_
_entity.id
_entity.type
_entity.pdbx_description
1 polymer ?
#
loop_
_entity_poly.entity_id
_entity_poly.type
_entity_poly.pdbx_seq_one_letter_code
_entity_poly.pdbx_strand_id
1 'polypeptide(L)'
;MVQEIYIQSFTYPGYIKNLESGNWHFNALDEPFSDAEFLFEGGIPPRISASDTVAHMVELYKNIPNNRNTMWTDEELICRFAMFELMIAWIFFHELAHHVQGHYKIKKEIKESVTYHELDYSSNTNNSNPEVTPSVIQKNIDQHAREILADLEGMYLTLRMMVRNDTLTPPNTFLLLYVQTSMFNVFYKLSEGKYTELDSVKVSHPHPVIRNKFVHALYVSVMSWELGNEIYQDYRQSVSRGFEYYTVKSSLLAGMIWAMRQSDYSPDAMPQFLKFSDETEYSTDYNYLRELTLSAERQSSMISLLHIIDNDSDNIFKLTKLDNLFTHFLNVNEE
;
A
#
# COMPACT_ATOMS: atom_id res chain seq x y z
N MET A 1 2.36 12.57 -10.11
CA MET A 1 2.35 11.76 -8.86
C MET A 1 2.22 12.62 -7.60
N VAL A 2 3.13 13.55 -7.30
CA VAL A 2 3.05 14.40 -6.09
C VAL A 2 1.72 15.16 -5.97
N GLN A 3 1.19 15.66 -7.09
CA GLN A 3 -0.14 16.30 -7.12
C GLN A 3 -1.26 15.34 -6.69
N GLU A 4 -1.22 14.07 -7.10
CA GLU A 4 -2.22 13.08 -6.67
C GLU A 4 -2.11 12.79 -5.18
N ILE A 5 -0.88 12.65 -4.66
CA ILE A 5 -0.64 12.47 -3.22
C ILE A 5 -1.23 13.66 -2.43
N TYR A 6 -1.00 14.87 -2.93
CA TYR A 6 -1.56 16.09 -2.34
C TYR A 6 -3.10 16.02 -2.33
N ILE A 7 -3.72 15.66 -3.47
CA ILE A 7 -5.17 15.52 -3.55
C ILE A 7 -5.68 14.48 -2.54
N GLN A 8 -5.11 13.27 -2.50
CA GLN A 8 -5.56 12.22 -1.59
C GLN A 8 -5.43 12.66 -0.12
N SER A 9 -4.30 13.26 0.25
CA SER A 9 -3.99 13.61 1.64
C SER A 9 -4.77 14.84 2.12
N PHE A 10 -4.86 15.90 1.30
CA PHE A 10 -5.46 17.17 1.69
C PHE A 10 -6.99 17.20 1.49
N THR A 11 -7.58 16.27 0.76
CA THR A 11 -9.05 16.21 0.65
C THR A 11 -9.69 15.26 1.65
N TYR A 12 -8.93 14.30 2.19
CA TYR A 12 -9.46 13.23 3.03
C TYR A 12 -10.30 13.72 4.22
N PRO A 13 -9.83 14.61 5.12
CA PRO A 13 -10.68 15.06 6.22
C PRO A 13 -11.95 15.80 5.78
N GLY A 14 -11.92 16.45 4.61
CA GLY A 14 -13.11 17.07 4.03
C GLY A 14 -14.13 16.04 3.57
N TYR A 15 -13.69 14.94 2.95
CA TYR A 15 -14.57 13.83 2.58
C TYR A 15 -15.17 13.15 3.81
N ILE A 16 -14.37 12.92 4.86
CA ILE A 16 -14.88 12.35 6.11
C ILE A 16 -15.97 13.21 6.72
N LYS A 17 -15.75 14.53 6.87
CA LYS A 17 -16.79 15.45 7.36
C LYS A 17 -18.07 15.40 6.54
N ASN A 18 -17.94 15.36 5.22
CA ASN A 18 -19.11 15.28 4.34
C ASN A 18 -19.89 13.98 4.55
N LEU A 19 -19.19 12.85 4.69
CA LEU A 19 -19.79 11.56 4.99
C LEU A 19 -20.47 11.55 6.38
N GLU A 20 -19.82 12.08 7.40
CA GLU A 20 -20.41 12.24 8.75
C GLU A 20 -21.68 13.08 8.71
N SER A 21 -21.67 14.21 7.98
CA SER A 21 -22.85 15.06 7.80
C SER A 21 -23.98 14.36 7.01
N GLY A 22 -23.63 13.36 6.20
CA GLY A 22 -24.56 12.52 5.44
C GLY A 22 -25.08 11.31 6.22
N ASN A 23 -24.85 11.23 7.54
CA ASN A 23 -25.18 10.09 8.41
C ASN A 23 -24.51 8.78 7.99
N TRP A 24 -23.29 8.85 7.44
CA TRP A 24 -22.52 7.64 7.14
C TRP A 24 -22.13 6.89 8.42
N HIS A 25 -22.35 5.57 8.45
CA HIS A 25 -22.03 4.73 9.59
C HIS A 25 -20.64 4.10 9.44
N PHE A 26 -19.59 4.84 9.83
CA PHE A 26 -18.19 4.36 9.78
C PHE A 26 -17.93 3.08 10.56
N ASN A 27 -18.71 2.86 11.62
CA ASN A 27 -18.55 1.75 12.55
C ASN A 27 -19.37 0.51 12.14
N ALA A 28 -20.03 0.54 10.96
CA ALA A 28 -20.77 -0.61 10.46
C ALA A 28 -19.87 -1.84 10.21
N LEU A 29 -18.56 -1.63 10.09
CA LEU A 29 -17.56 -2.69 9.98
C LEU A 29 -17.00 -3.16 11.33
N ASP A 30 -17.39 -2.58 12.46
CA ASP A 30 -16.72 -2.88 13.73
C ASP A 30 -17.22 -4.21 14.34
N GLU A 31 -18.45 -4.64 14.02
CA GLU A 31 -19.06 -5.85 14.60
C GLU A 31 -18.24 -7.13 14.37
N PRO A 32 -17.75 -7.44 13.14
CA PRO A 32 -16.87 -8.59 12.91
C PRO A 32 -15.52 -8.55 13.64
N PHE A 33 -15.13 -7.37 14.15
CA PHE A 33 -13.86 -7.12 14.86
C PHE A 33 -14.09 -6.74 16.32
N SER A 34 -15.23 -7.10 16.90
CA SER A 34 -15.56 -6.81 18.30
C SER A 34 -14.59 -7.42 19.32
N ASP A 35 -13.79 -8.40 18.90
CA ASP A 35 -12.71 -9.04 19.67
C ASP A 35 -11.33 -8.39 19.48
N ALA A 36 -11.22 -7.33 18.66
CA ALA A 36 -9.96 -6.63 18.41
C ALA A 36 -9.52 -5.76 19.60
N GLU A 37 -8.21 -5.70 19.82
CA GLU A 37 -7.60 -4.92 20.92
C GLU A 37 -7.80 -3.42 20.72
N PHE A 38 -7.85 -2.99 19.46
CA PHE A 38 -8.02 -1.60 19.10
C PHE A 38 -8.95 -1.45 17.90
N LEU A 39 -9.93 -0.57 18.09
CA LEU A 39 -10.87 -0.07 17.11
C LEU A 39 -10.87 1.46 17.22
N PHE A 40 -11.38 2.17 16.22
CA PHE A 40 -11.61 3.60 16.35
C PHE A 40 -12.92 4.01 15.71
N GLU A 41 -13.62 4.94 16.34
CA GLU A 41 -14.87 5.47 15.83
C GLU A 41 -14.63 6.50 14.73
N GLY A 42 -15.54 6.56 13.76
CA GLY A 42 -15.53 7.59 12.72
C GLY A 42 -14.52 7.30 11.60
N GLY A 43 -14.31 8.32 10.76
CA GLY A 43 -13.46 8.22 9.58
C GLY A 43 -12.00 8.58 9.82
N ILE A 44 -11.69 9.54 10.69
CA ILE A 44 -10.32 9.96 11.03
C ILE A 44 -9.92 9.28 12.34
N PRO A 45 -8.79 8.55 12.41
CA PRO A 45 -8.37 7.93 13.65
C PRO A 45 -7.96 9.01 14.68
N PRO A 46 -8.28 8.82 15.97
CA PRO A 46 -7.96 9.80 16.98
C PRO A 46 -6.46 9.76 17.34
N ARG A 47 -5.93 10.87 17.87
CA ARG A 47 -4.58 10.94 18.48
C ARG A 47 -3.45 10.60 17.49
N ILE A 48 -3.57 11.07 16.27
CA ILE A 48 -2.52 10.95 15.25
C ILE A 48 -1.24 11.63 15.79
N SER A 49 -0.14 10.89 15.77
CA SER A 49 1.16 11.37 16.24
C SER A 49 1.84 12.16 15.12
N ALA A 50 2.15 13.43 15.37
CA ALA A 50 2.85 14.29 14.42
C ALA A 50 4.36 14.12 14.56
N SER A 51 5.07 13.92 13.45
CA SER A 51 6.52 14.11 13.39
C SER A 51 6.87 15.59 13.57
N ASP A 52 8.14 15.89 13.84
CA ASP A 52 8.61 17.28 13.86
C ASP A 52 8.26 18.00 12.54
N THR A 53 8.47 17.36 11.40
CA THR A 53 8.13 17.93 10.08
C THR A 53 6.65 18.25 9.98
N VAL A 54 5.78 17.31 10.36
CA VAL A 54 4.32 17.50 10.34
C VAL A 54 3.90 18.65 11.26
N ALA A 55 4.43 18.69 12.49
CA ALA A 55 4.16 19.76 13.43
C ALA A 55 4.56 21.14 12.87
N HIS A 56 5.74 21.25 12.25
CA HIS A 56 6.17 22.48 11.60
C HIS A 56 5.25 22.88 10.44
N MET A 57 4.81 21.91 9.62
CA MET A 57 3.91 22.19 8.49
C MET A 57 2.53 22.65 8.94
N VAL A 58 2.00 22.08 10.02
CA VAL A 58 0.75 22.53 10.67
C VAL A 58 0.88 23.98 11.13
N GLU A 59 1.96 24.31 11.82
CA GLU A 59 2.20 25.68 12.29
C GLU A 59 2.40 26.67 11.14
N LEU A 60 3.12 26.29 10.08
CA LEU A 60 3.25 27.12 8.87
C LEU A 60 1.88 27.39 8.23
N TYR A 61 1.04 26.35 8.11
CA TYR A 61 -0.30 26.48 7.53
C TYR A 61 -1.19 27.43 8.34
N LYS A 62 -1.12 27.34 9.68
CA LYS A 62 -1.88 28.19 10.60
C LYS A 62 -1.49 29.67 10.49
N ASN A 63 -0.23 29.95 10.15
CA ASN A 63 0.32 31.30 10.06
C ASN A 63 0.22 31.97 8.68
N ILE A 64 -0.45 31.34 7.69
CA ILE A 64 -0.64 31.95 6.36
C ILE A 64 -1.52 33.21 6.47
N PRO A 65 -1.07 34.40 6.01
CA PRO A 65 -1.86 35.62 6.07
C PRO A 65 -3.19 35.49 5.30
N ASN A 66 -4.28 36.01 5.88
CA ASN A 66 -5.65 35.89 5.35
C ASN A 66 -6.21 34.46 5.29
N ASN A 67 -5.54 33.47 5.88
CA ASN A 67 -6.13 32.16 6.10
C ASN A 67 -7.22 32.30 7.17
N ARG A 68 -8.49 32.33 6.73
CA ARG A 68 -9.67 32.38 7.62
C ARG A 68 -9.88 31.00 8.24
N ASN A 69 -8.90 30.56 9.03
CA ASN A 69 -8.75 29.23 9.64
C ASN A 69 -9.85 28.92 10.68
N THR A 70 -11.08 28.71 10.23
CA THR A 70 -12.15 28.14 11.04
C THR A 70 -12.66 26.81 10.50
N MET A 71 -12.11 26.31 9.39
CA MET A 71 -12.63 25.11 8.72
C MET A 71 -12.01 23.80 9.21
N TRP A 72 -10.72 23.81 9.59
CA TRP A 72 -9.99 22.60 9.98
C TRP A 72 -9.55 22.66 11.44
N THR A 73 -9.71 21.56 12.16
CA THR A 73 -9.14 21.37 13.51
C THR A 73 -7.65 21.04 13.41
N ASP A 74 -6.92 21.18 14.53
CA ASP A 74 -5.50 20.80 14.57
C ASP A 74 -5.31 19.30 14.23
N GLU A 75 -6.21 18.42 14.70
CA GLU A 75 -6.17 16.98 14.39
C GLU A 75 -6.36 16.70 12.89
N GLU A 76 -7.26 17.44 12.23
CA GLU A 76 -7.46 17.31 10.78
C GLU A 76 -6.29 17.85 9.97
N LEU A 77 -5.62 18.91 10.46
CA LEU A 77 -4.39 19.41 9.85
C LEU A 77 -3.26 18.39 9.99
N ILE A 78 -3.07 17.83 11.20
CA ILE A 78 -2.10 16.77 11.46
C ILE A 78 -2.38 15.58 10.55
N CYS A 79 -3.64 15.14 10.42
CA CYS A 79 -4.04 14.05 9.53
C CYS A 79 -3.58 14.29 8.09
N ARG A 80 -3.82 15.48 7.53
CA ARG A 80 -3.46 15.83 6.14
C ARG A 80 -1.96 15.74 5.92
N PHE A 81 -1.19 16.38 6.79
CA PHE A 81 0.24 16.48 6.65
C PHE A 81 0.92 15.13 6.96
N ALA A 82 0.41 14.35 7.92
CA ALA A 82 0.90 13.01 8.20
C ALA A 82 0.66 12.07 7.01
N MET A 83 -0.54 12.04 6.42
CA MET A 83 -0.79 11.25 5.21
C MET A 83 0.13 11.64 4.05
N PHE A 84 0.36 12.94 3.88
CA PHE A 84 1.26 13.45 2.84
C PHE A 84 2.71 13.00 3.08
N GLU A 85 3.23 13.16 4.30
CA GLU A 85 4.57 12.69 4.69
C GLU A 85 4.73 11.18 4.46
N LEU A 86 3.78 10.39 4.96
CA LEU A 86 3.80 8.92 4.86
C LEU A 86 3.81 8.44 3.40
N MET A 87 2.99 9.05 2.54
CA MET A 87 2.92 8.65 1.14
C MET A 87 4.16 9.09 0.34
N ILE A 88 4.70 10.28 0.61
CA ILE A 88 5.96 10.74 0.01
C ILE A 88 7.11 9.82 0.43
N ALA A 89 7.18 9.46 1.71
CA ALA A 89 8.18 8.55 2.23
C ALA A 89 8.07 7.17 1.56
N TRP A 90 6.87 6.60 1.45
CA TRP A 90 6.68 5.30 0.81
C TRP A 90 7.09 5.29 -0.66
N ILE A 91 6.71 6.31 -1.46
CA ILE A 91 7.16 6.41 -2.86
C ILE A 91 8.68 6.56 -2.95
N PHE A 92 9.26 7.42 -2.11
CA PHE A 92 10.71 7.59 -2.07
C PHE A 92 11.41 6.26 -1.77
N PHE A 93 10.93 5.51 -0.77
CA PHE A 93 11.51 4.23 -0.41
C PHE A 93 11.25 3.13 -1.44
N HIS A 94 10.11 3.14 -2.13
CA HIS A 94 9.85 2.24 -3.26
C HIS A 94 10.85 2.45 -4.40
N GLU A 95 11.10 3.70 -4.80
CA GLU A 95 12.09 4.02 -5.83
C GLU A 95 13.52 3.71 -5.37
N LEU A 96 13.82 3.99 -4.10
CA LEU A 96 15.09 3.62 -3.50
C LEU A 96 15.28 2.10 -3.54
N ALA A 97 14.24 1.33 -3.20
CA ALA A 97 14.24 -0.12 -3.18
C ALA A 97 14.64 -0.70 -4.54
N HIS A 98 14.13 -0.17 -5.66
CA HIS A 98 14.58 -0.58 -6.99
C HIS A 98 16.10 -0.49 -7.18
N HIS A 99 16.75 0.50 -6.58
CA HIS A 99 18.19 0.70 -6.65
C HIS A 99 18.94 -0.20 -5.66
N VAL A 100 18.53 -0.23 -4.39
CA VAL A 100 19.25 -0.95 -3.34
C VAL A 100 19.10 -2.46 -3.44
N GLN A 101 17.99 -2.96 -3.99
CA GLN A 101 17.79 -4.37 -4.31
C GLN A 101 18.64 -4.84 -5.50
N GLY A 102 19.22 -3.90 -6.26
CA GLY A 102 20.05 -4.22 -7.41
C GLY A 102 19.27 -4.82 -8.59
N HIS A 103 18.01 -4.42 -8.79
CA HIS A 103 17.18 -4.92 -9.90
C HIS A 103 17.86 -4.78 -11.28
N TYR A 104 18.70 -3.75 -11.45
CA TYR A 104 19.50 -3.56 -12.66
C TYR A 104 20.54 -4.68 -12.90
N LYS A 105 21.02 -5.37 -11.85
CA LYS A 105 21.91 -6.54 -11.95
C LYS A 105 21.16 -7.83 -12.26
N ILE A 106 19.90 -7.92 -11.84
CA ILE A 106 19.04 -9.10 -12.03
C ILE A 106 18.48 -9.13 -13.46
N LYS A 107 18.19 -7.95 -14.05
CA LYS A 107 17.87 -7.84 -15.47
C LYS A 107 19.10 -8.29 -16.29
N LYS A 108 19.01 -9.46 -16.93
CA LYS A 108 19.96 -9.92 -17.98
C LYS A 108 19.88 -9.07 -19.27
N GLU A 109 19.48 -7.81 -19.17
CA GLU A 109 19.50 -6.87 -20.28
C GLU A 109 20.81 -6.09 -20.19
N ILE A 110 21.75 -6.39 -21.08
CA ILE A 110 22.87 -5.49 -21.36
C ILE A 110 22.24 -4.22 -21.94
N LYS A 111 21.99 -3.21 -21.11
CA LYS A 111 21.62 -1.87 -21.57
C LYS A 111 22.90 -1.05 -21.65
N GLU A 112 23.24 -0.62 -22.87
CA GLU A 112 24.38 0.25 -23.17
C GLU A 112 24.22 1.68 -22.61
N SER A 113 23.08 2.01 -21.99
CA SER A 113 22.83 3.33 -21.43
C SER A 113 22.11 3.29 -20.08
N VAL A 114 22.51 4.21 -19.21
CA VAL A 114 21.85 4.51 -17.93
C VAL A 114 20.40 4.92 -18.24
N THR A 115 19.45 4.04 -17.94
CA THR A 115 18.03 4.36 -18.08
C THR A 115 17.57 5.00 -16.77
N TYR A 116 17.18 6.27 -16.81
CA TYR A 116 16.49 6.90 -15.69
C TYR A 116 15.14 6.19 -15.53
N HIS A 117 14.90 5.63 -14.34
CA HIS A 117 13.59 5.11 -13.96
C HIS A 117 12.69 6.30 -13.61
N GLU A 118 12.09 6.92 -14.63
CA GLU A 118 10.86 7.66 -14.38
C GLU A 118 9.77 6.64 -14.06
N LEU A 119 8.89 6.97 -13.12
CA LEU A 119 7.59 6.34 -12.92
C LEU A 119 6.73 6.60 -14.17
N ASP A 120 7.12 5.96 -15.27
CA ASP A 120 6.54 6.19 -16.59
C ASP A 120 5.28 5.35 -16.72
N TYR A 121 4.19 5.87 -16.13
CA TYR A 121 2.84 5.39 -16.41
C TYR A 121 2.38 5.79 -17.83
N SER A 122 3.15 6.65 -18.51
CA SER A 122 2.95 7.04 -19.91
C SER A 122 3.62 6.07 -20.87
N SER A 123 2.78 5.29 -21.55
CA SER A 123 2.97 4.89 -22.95
C SER A 123 4.32 4.29 -23.36
N ASN A 124 4.42 2.96 -23.31
CA ASN A 124 4.93 2.23 -24.47
C ASN A 124 3.79 2.05 -25.48
N THR A 125 3.39 3.14 -26.15
CA THR A 125 2.37 3.12 -27.22
C THR A 125 2.92 2.63 -28.57
N ASN A 126 4.08 2.01 -28.60
CA ASN A 126 4.63 1.39 -29.80
C ASN A 126 5.03 -0.06 -29.51
N ASN A 127 4.05 -0.95 -29.45
CA ASN A 127 4.24 -2.33 -29.88
C ASN A 127 2.89 -2.87 -30.33
N SER A 128 2.71 -2.95 -31.64
CA SER A 128 1.84 -3.90 -32.32
C SER A 128 1.79 -5.20 -31.51
N ASN A 129 0.60 -5.64 -31.09
CA ASN A 129 0.32 -6.87 -30.31
C ASN A 129 1.48 -7.88 -30.42
N PRO A 130 2.47 -7.86 -29.51
CA PRO A 130 3.57 -8.78 -29.62
C PRO A 130 3.00 -10.18 -29.43
N GLU A 131 3.41 -11.14 -30.26
CA GLU A 131 3.05 -12.53 -30.07
C GLU A 131 3.31 -12.90 -28.60
N VAL A 132 2.24 -13.32 -27.92
CA VAL A 132 2.27 -13.69 -26.51
C VAL A 132 2.96 -15.03 -26.40
N THR A 133 4.28 -15.01 -26.39
CA THR A 133 5.11 -16.19 -26.20
C THR A 133 5.28 -16.47 -24.70
N PRO A 134 5.48 -17.74 -24.30
CA PRO A 134 5.74 -18.08 -22.89
C PRO A 134 6.91 -17.31 -22.27
N SER A 135 7.92 -16.96 -23.07
CA SER A 135 9.07 -16.16 -22.61
C SER A 135 8.70 -14.71 -22.29
N VAL A 136 7.77 -14.10 -23.03
CA VAL A 136 7.26 -12.74 -22.74
C VAL A 136 6.42 -12.75 -21.47
N ILE A 137 5.57 -13.76 -21.28
CA ILE A 137 4.79 -13.94 -20.05
C ILE A 137 5.73 -14.05 -18.85
N GLN A 138 6.72 -14.93 -18.89
CA GLN A 138 7.68 -15.10 -17.78
C GLN A 138 8.45 -13.80 -17.49
N LYS A 139 8.88 -13.08 -18.53
CA LYS A 139 9.59 -11.80 -18.37
C LYS A 139 8.73 -10.78 -17.62
N ASN A 140 7.43 -10.72 -17.93
CA ASN A 140 6.51 -9.80 -17.28
C ASN A 140 6.19 -10.23 -15.85
N ILE A 141 6.04 -11.52 -15.57
CA ILE A 141 5.92 -12.05 -14.19
C ILE A 141 7.14 -11.66 -13.36
N ASP A 142 8.35 -11.86 -13.89
CA ASP A 142 9.59 -11.50 -13.19
C ASP A 142 9.69 -9.98 -12.96
N GLN A 143 9.17 -9.16 -13.88
CA GLN A 143 9.07 -7.72 -13.70
C GLN A 143 8.06 -7.36 -12.63
N HIS A 144 6.88 -7.96 -12.64
CA HIS A 144 5.85 -7.76 -11.63
C HIS A 144 6.36 -8.13 -10.24
N ALA A 145 7.09 -9.24 -10.11
CA ALA A 145 7.70 -9.66 -8.86
C ALA A 145 8.66 -8.59 -8.29
N ARG A 146 9.45 -7.94 -9.14
CA ARG A 146 10.34 -6.85 -8.70
C ARG A 146 9.61 -5.61 -8.22
N GLU A 147 8.47 -5.27 -8.83
CA GLU A 147 7.61 -4.19 -8.35
C GLU A 147 7.04 -4.51 -6.96
N ILE A 148 6.58 -5.76 -6.76
CA ILE A 148 6.12 -6.23 -5.45
C ILE A 148 7.24 -6.15 -4.41
N LEU A 149 8.43 -6.66 -4.72
CA LEU A 149 9.57 -6.62 -3.78
C LEU A 149 9.98 -5.18 -3.43
N ALA A 150 9.90 -4.25 -4.38
CA ALA A 150 10.11 -2.83 -4.12
C ALA A 150 9.02 -2.22 -3.23
N ASP A 151 7.74 -2.60 -3.41
CA ASP A 151 6.64 -2.20 -2.52
C ASP A 151 6.86 -2.70 -1.08
N LEU A 152 7.32 -3.95 -0.94
CA LEU A 152 7.58 -4.57 0.36
C LEU A 152 8.68 -3.82 1.13
N GLU A 153 9.82 -3.57 0.50
CA GLU A 153 10.89 -2.80 1.15
C GLU A 153 10.48 -1.34 1.38
N GLY A 154 9.77 -0.73 0.43
CA GLY A 154 9.21 0.62 0.58
C GLY A 154 8.33 0.75 1.82
N MET A 155 7.44 -0.23 2.04
CA MET A 155 6.59 -0.30 3.24
C MET A 155 7.44 -0.47 4.51
N TYR A 156 8.37 -1.41 4.50
CA TYR A 156 9.22 -1.68 5.66
C TYR A 156 10.07 -0.47 6.09
N LEU A 157 10.71 0.21 5.14
CA LEU A 157 11.50 1.40 5.41
C LEU A 157 10.64 2.58 5.88
N THR A 158 9.40 2.68 5.39
CA THR A 158 8.43 3.67 5.90
C THR A 158 8.07 3.40 7.36
N LEU A 159 7.79 2.16 7.74
CA LEU A 159 7.54 1.79 9.14
C LEU A 159 8.78 2.09 10.01
N ARG A 160 9.99 1.81 9.52
CA ARG A 160 11.24 2.14 10.23
C ARG A 160 11.44 3.65 10.40
N MET A 161 11.08 4.45 9.40
CA MET A 161 11.07 5.91 9.52
C MET A 161 10.10 6.35 10.61
N MET A 162 8.90 5.76 10.67
CA MET A 162 7.92 6.06 11.71
C MET A 162 8.45 5.72 13.11
N VAL A 163 9.17 4.60 13.28
CA VAL A 163 9.84 4.27 14.54
C VAL A 163 10.89 5.32 14.91
N ARG A 164 11.74 5.72 13.95
CA ARG A 164 12.80 6.72 14.19
C ARG A 164 12.23 8.09 14.56
N ASN A 165 11.06 8.43 14.04
CA ASN A 165 10.38 9.70 14.29
C ASN A 165 9.40 9.63 15.48
N ASP A 166 9.32 8.51 16.20
CA ASP A 166 8.36 8.28 17.29
C ASP A 166 6.88 8.47 16.86
N THR A 167 6.57 8.08 15.62
CA THR A 167 5.22 8.18 15.04
C THR A 167 4.62 6.83 14.65
N LEU A 168 5.28 5.71 14.95
CA LEU A 168 4.71 4.37 14.73
C LEU A 168 3.64 4.07 15.79
N THR A 169 2.41 4.50 15.49
CA THR A 169 1.23 4.28 16.33
C THR A 169 0.08 3.70 15.51
N PRO A 170 -0.90 3.03 16.14
CA PRO A 170 -2.06 2.49 15.43
C PRO A 170 -2.79 3.53 14.53
N PRO A 171 -3.07 4.77 14.98
CA PRO A 171 -3.63 5.80 14.11
C PRO A 171 -2.79 6.08 12.86
N ASN A 172 -1.47 6.21 13.02
CA ASN A 172 -0.58 6.53 11.91
C ASN A 172 -0.41 5.35 10.95
N THR A 173 -0.42 4.10 11.42
CA THR A 173 -0.39 2.93 10.54
C THR A 173 -1.67 2.79 9.73
N PHE A 174 -2.83 3.09 10.32
CA PHE A 174 -4.07 3.20 9.56
C PHE A 174 -3.96 4.26 8.44
N LEU A 175 -3.44 5.46 8.75
CA LEU A 175 -3.26 6.51 7.74
C LEU A 175 -2.33 6.08 6.60
N LEU A 176 -1.23 5.36 6.90
CA LEU A 176 -0.32 4.82 5.91
C LEU A 176 -1.04 3.84 4.97
N LEU A 177 -1.76 2.85 5.53
CA LEU A 177 -2.50 1.87 4.74
C LEU A 177 -3.60 2.53 3.88
N TYR A 178 -4.30 3.51 4.45
CA TYR A 178 -5.33 4.26 3.74
C TYR A 178 -4.74 5.03 2.55
N VAL A 179 -3.65 5.78 2.76
CA VAL A 179 -3.07 6.61 1.70
C VAL A 179 -2.41 5.77 0.61
N GLN A 180 -1.79 4.64 0.96
CA GLN A 180 -1.30 3.64 0.00
C GLN A 180 -2.45 3.07 -0.84
N THR A 181 -3.54 2.61 -0.19
CA THR A 181 -4.69 2.05 -0.90
C THR A 181 -5.37 3.09 -1.80
N SER A 182 -5.46 4.34 -1.34
CA SER A 182 -5.97 5.46 -2.15
C SER A 182 -5.11 5.69 -3.40
N MET A 183 -3.80 5.57 -3.27
CA MET A 183 -2.87 5.72 -4.38
C MET A 183 -2.89 4.53 -5.35
N PHE A 184 -3.10 3.30 -4.86
CA PHE A 184 -3.37 2.16 -5.74
C PHE A 184 -4.66 2.31 -6.55
N ASN A 185 -5.71 2.90 -5.96
CA ASN A 185 -6.93 3.26 -6.72
C ASN A 185 -6.62 4.28 -7.83
N VAL A 186 -5.79 5.29 -7.54
CA VAL A 186 -5.33 6.26 -8.56
C VAL A 186 -4.54 5.57 -9.67
N PHE A 187 -3.59 4.69 -9.33
CA PHE A 187 -2.81 3.95 -10.32
C PHE A 187 -3.67 3.05 -11.21
N TYR A 188 -4.70 2.44 -10.63
CA TYR A 188 -5.68 1.65 -11.39
C TYR A 188 -6.40 2.53 -12.42
N LYS A 189 -6.88 3.72 -12.01
CA LYS A 189 -7.55 4.66 -12.91
C LYS A 189 -6.65 5.22 -14.00
N LEU A 190 -5.42 5.59 -13.68
CA LEU A 190 -4.43 6.05 -14.67
C LEU A 190 -4.08 4.97 -15.69
N SER A 191 -4.41 3.72 -15.38
CA SER A 191 -4.21 2.55 -16.23
C SER A 191 -5.52 1.96 -16.74
N GLU A 192 -6.62 2.72 -16.68
CA GLU A 192 -7.93 2.28 -17.13
C GLU A 192 -7.89 1.84 -18.60
N GLY A 193 -8.47 0.65 -18.86
CA GLY A 193 -8.41 0.00 -20.17
C GLY A 193 -7.12 -0.77 -20.48
N LYS A 194 -6.07 -0.67 -19.65
CA LYS A 194 -4.86 -1.52 -19.76
C LYS A 194 -5.02 -2.84 -19.01
N TYR A 195 -5.78 -2.83 -17.92
CA TYR A 195 -6.13 -4.00 -17.14
C TYR A 195 -7.51 -4.50 -17.58
N THR A 196 -7.58 -5.68 -18.20
CA THR A 196 -8.85 -6.34 -18.51
C THR A 196 -9.26 -7.32 -17.42
N GLU A 197 -8.26 -7.90 -16.74
CA GLU A 197 -8.37 -8.91 -15.68
C GLU A 197 -7.23 -8.70 -14.65
N LEU A 198 -7.35 -9.32 -13.46
CA LEU A 198 -6.34 -9.22 -12.38
C LEU A 198 -4.95 -9.72 -12.80
N ASP A 199 -4.93 -10.67 -13.73
CA ASP A 199 -3.79 -11.37 -14.30
C ASP A 199 -3.36 -10.76 -15.64
N SER A 200 -3.48 -9.44 -15.81
CA SER A 200 -3.02 -8.76 -17.04
C SER A 200 -1.48 -8.79 -17.16
N VAL A 201 -0.89 -9.98 -17.30
CA VAL A 201 0.55 -10.28 -17.39
C VAL A 201 1.17 -9.63 -18.63
N LYS A 202 0.36 -9.10 -19.54
CA LYS A 202 0.81 -8.38 -20.73
C LYS A 202 1.19 -6.92 -20.46
N VAL A 203 0.85 -6.39 -19.29
CA VAL A 203 1.22 -5.03 -18.84
C VAL A 203 2.60 -5.06 -18.16
N SER A 204 3.25 -3.91 -18.03
CA SER A 204 4.59 -3.78 -17.43
C SER A 204 4.60 -3.71 -15.89
N HIS A 205 3.45 -3.42 -15.27
CA HIS A 205 3.31 -3.34 -13.82
C HIS A 205 2.15 -4.24 -13.35
N PRO A 206 2.32 -4.89 -12.19
CA PRO A 206 1.27 -5.74 -11.63
C PRO A 206 0.02 -4.91 -11.34
N HIS A 207 -1.13 -5.58 -11.38
CA HIS A 207 -2.40 -4.97 -11.06
C HIS A 207 -2.34 -4.31 -9.67
N PRO A 208 -2.78 -3.04 -9.50
CA PRO A 208 -2.68 -2.32 -8.22
C PRO A 208 -3.32 -3.04 -7.02
N VAL A 209 -4.38 -3.82 -7.24
CA VAL A 209 -5.01 -4.67 -6.21
C VAL A 209 -4.04 -5.75 -5.71
N ILE A 210 -3.29 -6.39 -6.61
CA ILE A 210 -2.31 -7.41 -6.25
C ILE A 210 -1.17 -6.77 -5.43
N ARG A 211 -0.69 -5.60 -5.85
CA ARG A 211 0.30 -4.82 -5.08
C ARG A 211 -0.21 -4.52 -3.67
N ASN A 212 -1.46 -4.06 -3.54
CA ASN A 212 -2.07 -3.75 -2.25
C ASN A 212 -2.17 -5.00 -1.34
N LYS A 213 -2.55 -6.17 -1.89
CA LYS A 213 -2.59 -7.44 -1.14
C LYS A 213 -1.23 -7.77 -0.51
N PHE A 214 -0.14 -7.67 -1.28
CA PHE A 214 1.21 -7.93 -0.76
C PHE A 214 1.65 -6.90 0.31
N VAL A 215 1.35 -5.61 0.12
CA VAL A 215 1.67 -4.56 1.10
C VAL A 215 0.92 -4.79 2.42
N HIS A 216 -0.37 -5.14 2.37
CA HIS A 216 -1.17 -5.41 3.57
C HIS A 216 -0.73 -6.68 4.28
N ALA A 217 -0.43 -7.75 3.53
CA ALA A 217 0.10 -8.97 4.11
C ALA A 217 1.46 -8.74 4.79
N LEU A 218 2.31 -7.89 4.21
CA LEU A 218 3.56 -7.50 4.86
C LEU A 218 3.32 -6.69 6.12
N TYR A 219 2.40 -5.71 6.10
CA TYR A 219 2.05 -4.94 7.28
C TYR A 219 1.66 -5.86 8.44
N VAL A 220 0.69 -6.76 8.21
CA VAL A 220 0.23 -7.71 9.24
C VAL A 220 1.41 -8.56 9.74
N SER A 221 2.24 -9.06 8.82
CA SER A 221 3.41 -9.87 9.18
C SER A 221 4.39 -9.11 10.08
N VAL A 222 4.82 -7.91 9.68
CA VAL A 222 5.79 -7.08 10.41
C VAL A 222 5.25 -6.71 11.78
N MET A 223 4.00 -6.24 11.85
CA MET A 223 3.38 -5.84 13.11
C MET A 223 3.19 -7.04 14.06
N SER A 224 3.07 -8.25 13.51
CA SER A 224 2.90 -9.49 14.29
C SER A 224 4.21 -10.13 14.75
N TRP A 225 5.38 -9.63 14.33
CA TRP A 225 6.66 -10.30 14.62
C TRP A 225 6.95 -10.46 16.11
N GLU A 226 6.62 -9.46 16.92
CA GLU A 226 6.84 -9.47 18.36
C GLU A 226 5.73 -10.16 19.15
N LEU A 227 4.56 -10.38 18.53
CA LEU A 227 3.45 -11.08 19.19
C LEU A 227 3.81 -12.51 19.58
N GLY A 228 4.87 -13.07 18.99
CA GLY A 228 5.52 -14.32 19.37
C GLY A 228 5.98 -14.39 20.84
N ASN A 229 6.24 -13.24 21.47
CA ASN A 229 6.76 -13.12 22.83
C ASN A 229 5.68 -13.45 23.89
N GLU A 230 6.08 -14.10 24.98
CA GLU A 230 5.21 -14.50 26.10
C GLU A 230 4.46 -13.31 26.72
N ILE A 231 5.04 -12.10 26.67
CA ILE A 231 4.38 -10.88 27.21
C ILE A 231 3.08 -10.51 26.49
N TYR A 232 2.86 -11.02 25.27
CA TYR A 232 1.66 -10.80 24.46
C TYR A 232 0.70 -11.98 24.48
N GLN A 233 0.99 -13.06 25.23
CA GLN A 233 0.25 -14.32 25.14
C GLN A 233 -1.26 -14.14 25.35
N ASP A 234 -1.66 -13.30 26.32
CA ASP A 234 -3.06 -13.14 26.72
C ASP A 234 -3.90 -12.32 25.73
N TYR A 235 -3.26 -11.49 24.88
CA TYR A 235 -3.94 -10.55 23.97
C TYR A 235 -3.38 -10.59 22.54
N ARG A 236 -2.56 -11.60 22.19
CA ARG A 236 -2.04 -11.81 20.84
C ARG A 236 -3.15 -11.84 19.80
N GLN A 237 -4.22 -12.56 20.08
CA GLN A 237 -5.32 -12.73 19.13
C GLN A 237 -6.06 -11.41 18.91
N SER A 238 -6.41 -10.70 19.99
CA SER A 238 -7.08 -9.40 19.89
C SER A 238 -6.22 -8.37 19.15
N VAL A 239 -4.90 -8.35 19.39
CA VAL A 239 -3.97 -7.45 18.67
C VAL A 239 -3.87 -7.80 17.19
N SER A 240 -3.74 -9.09 16.86
CA SER A 240 -3.73 -9.55 15.46
C SER A 240 -5.01 -9.13 14.73
N ARG A 241 -6.16 -9.26 15.40
CA ARG A 241 -7.46 -8.82 14.88
C ARG A 241 -7.52 -7.32 14.67
N GLY A 242 -6.88 -6.53 15.52
CA GLY A 242 -6.72 -5.10 15.32
C GLY A 242 -5.93 -4.76 14.05
N PHE A 243 -4.87 -5.52 13.72
CA PHE A 243 -4.13 -5.31 12.47
C PHE A 243 -4.99 -5.62 11.24
N GLU A 244 -5.77 -6.70 11.27
CA GLU A 244 -6.74 -7.04 10.22
C GLU A 244 -7.83 -5.97 10.06
N TYR A 245 -8.35 -5.45 11.18
CA TYR A 245 -9.34 -4.37 11.16
C TYR A 245 -8.82 -3.16 10.39
N TYR A 246 -7.54 -2.77 10.57
CA TYR A 246 -6.98 -1.63 9.85
C TYR A 246 -6.78 -1.89 8.36
N THR A 247 -6.36 -3.08 7.93
CA THR A 247 -6.23 -3.38 6.49
C THR A 247 -7.60 -3.34 5.81
N VAL A 248 -8.64 -3.88 6.48
CA VAL A 248 -10.02 -3.89 5.97
C VAL A 248 -10.61 -2.49 5.95
N LYS A 249 -10.59 -1.78 7.09
CA LYS A 249 -11.19 -0.45 7.20
C LYS A 249 -10.52 0.57 6.28
N SER A 250 -9.18 0.54 6.17
CA SER A 250 -8.45 1.44 5.28
C SER A 250 -8.78 1.17 3.80
N SER A 251 -8.87 -0.10 3.40
CA SER A 251 -9.26 -0.49 2.05
C SER A 251 -10.67 -0.03 1.70
N LEU A 252 -11.64 -0.32 2.58
CA LEU A 252 -13.03 0.05 2.34
C LEU A 252 -13.13 1.58 2.18
N LEU A 253 -12.63 2.34 3.16
CA LEU A 253 -12.74 3.79 3.12
C LEU A 253 -12.06 4.40 1.90
N ALA A 254 -10.87 3.91 1.54
CA ALA A 254 -10.15 4.38 0.36
C ALA A 254 -10.93 4.09 -0.93
N GLY A 255 -11.42 2.85 -1.10
CA GLY A 255 -12.19 2.44 -2.28
C GLY A 255 -13.53 3.18 -2.39
N MET A 256 -14.20 3.42 -1.27
CA MET A 256 -15.45 4.17 -1.21
C MET A 256 -15.29 5.64 -1.56
N ILE A 257 -14.35 6.34 -0.90
CA ILE A 257 -14.06 7.76 -1.19
C ILE A 257 -13.60 7.91 -2.64
N TRP A 258 -12.82 6.95 -3.14
CA TRP A 258 -12.42 6.92 -4.55
C TRP A 258 -13.63 6.80 -5.49
N ALA A 259 -14.57 5.90 -5.21
CA ALA A 259 -15.76 5.70 -6.02
C ALA A 259 -16.67 6.91 -6.06
N MET A 260 -16.89 7.56 -4.91
CA MET A 260 -17.68 8.79 -4.80
C MET A 260 -17.13 9.95 -5.65
N ARG A 261 -15.85 9.89 -6.03
CA ARG A 261 -15.20 10.88 -6.89
C ARG A 261 -15.43 10.62 -8.39
N GLN A 262 -15.89 9.42 -8.76
CA GLN A 262 -16.13 9.09 -10.16
C GLN A 262 -17.48 9.64 -10.62
N SER A 263 -17.54 10.07 -11.88
CA SER A 263 -18.76 10.66 -12.48
C SER A 263 -19.91 9.67 -12.60
N ASP A 264 -19.61 8.39 -12.64
CA ASP A 264 -20.52 7.25 -12.76
C ASP A 264 -20.78 6.55 -11.42
N TYR A 265 -20.47 7.21 -10.30
CA TYR A 265 -20.73 6.67 -8.96
C TYR A 265 -22.19 6.25 -8.79
N SER A 266 -22.40 5.01 -8.38
CA SER A 266 -23.67 4.51 -7.89
C SER A 266 -23.47 3.98 -6.48
N PRO A 267 -24.29 4.41 -5.49
CA PRO A 267 -24.19 3.92 -4.12
C PRO A 267 -24.49 2.41 -4.01
N ASP A 268 -25.18 1.84 -4.99
CA ASP A 268 -25.55 0.42 -5.04
C ASP A 268 -24.48 -0.44 -5.75
N ALA A 269 -23.42 0.16 -6.28
CA ALA A 269 -22.37 -0.54 -7.02
C ALA A 269 -21.06 -0.57 -6.23
N MET A 270 -20.52 -1.77 -6.00
CA MET A 270 -19.19 -1.93 -5.42
C MET A 270 -18.13 -1.29 -6.36
N PRO A 271 -17.19 -0.49 -5.84
CA PRO A 271 -16.10 0.06 -6.63
C PRO A 271 -15.27 -1.06 -7.28
N GLN A 272 -14.89 -0.92 -8.56
CA GLN A 272 -14.17 -1.98 -9.28
C GLN A 272 -12.91 -2.48 -8.55
N PHE A 273 -12.13 -1.57 -7.97
CA PHE A 273 -10.94 -1.93 -7.18
C PHE A 273 -11.28 -2.84 -5.98
N LEU A 274 -12.43 -2.59 -5.33
CA LEU A 274 -12.92 -3.44 -4.23
C LEU A 274 -13.54 -4.75 -4.75
N LYS A 275 -14.18 -4.76 -5.92
CA LYS A 275 -14.65 -6.00 -6.56
C LYS A 275 -13.53 -7.01 -6.81
N PHE A 276 -12.36 -6.52 -7.22
CA PHE A 276 -11.18 -7.36 -7.40
C PHE A 276 -10.53 -7.83 -6.08
N SER A 277 -10.96 -7.26 -4.94
CA SER A 277 -10.58 -7.73 -3.61
C SER A 277 -11.58 -8.77 -3.08
N ASP A 278 -12.76 -8.90 -3.70
CA ASP A 278 -13.75 -9.92 -3.40
C ASP A 278 -13.42 -11.22 -4.17
N GLU A 279 -12.95 -12.21 -3.42
CA GLU A 279 -12.53 -13.51 -3.95
C GLU A 279 -13.71 -14.37 -4.40
N THR A 280 -14.95 -13.97 -4.07
CA THR A 280 -16.17 -14.64 -4.54
C THR A 280 -16.63 -14.16 -5.92
N GLU A 281 -16.33 -12.91 -6.29
CA GLU A 281 -16.67 -12.33 -7.59
C GLU A 281 -15.54 -12.47 -8.61
N TYR A 282 -14.28 -12.37 -8.17
CA TYR A 282 -13.11 -12.49 -9.03
C TYR A 282 -12.17 -13.57 -8.49
N SER A 283 -12.17 -14.74 -9.13
CA SER A 283 -11.04 -15.64 -9.03
C SER A 283 -9.83 -14.90 -9.60
N THR A 284 -8.94 -14.42 -8.72
CA THR A 284 -7.57 -14.10 -9.17
C THR A 284 -7.09 -15.35 -9.92
N ASP A 285 -6.52 -15.24 -11.13
CA ASP A 285 -5.93 -16.43 -11.76
C ASP A 285 -4.89 -16.96 -10.79
N TYR A 286 -5.24 -18.05 -10.12
CA TYR A 286 -4.44 -18.66 -9.08
C TYR A 286 -3.06 -18.99 -9.63
N ASN A 287 -2.98 -19.32 -10.93
CA ASN A 287 -1.71 -19.55 -11.60
C ASN A 287 -0.88 -18.27 -11.65
N TYR A 288 -1.45 -17.12 -12.03
CA TYR A 288 -0.71 -15.86 -12.04
C TYR A 288 -0.21 -15.47 -10.64
N LEU A 289 -1.06 -15.50 -9.62
CA LEU A 289 -0.65 -15.13 -8.26
C LEU A 289 0.42 -16.09 -7.73
N ARG A 290 0.27 -17.40 -7.97
CA ARG A 290 1.25 -18.41 -7.60
C ARG A 290 2.59 -18.21 -8.31
N GLU A 291 2.60 -18.05 -9.64
CA GLU A 291 3.82 -17.82 -10.41
C GLU A 291 4.51 -16.50 -10.03
N LEU A 292 3.72 -15.45 -9.77
CA LEU A 292 4.23 -14.18 -9.24
C LEU A 292 4.90 -14.36 -7.88
N THR A 293 4.25 -15.10 -6.98
CA THR A 293 4.77 -15.37 -5.63
C THR A 293 6.05 -16.19 -5.68
N LEU A 294 6.08 -17.26 -6.49
CA LEU A 294 7.29 -18.07 -6.71
C LEU A 294 8.43 -17.24 -7.31
N SER A 295 8.14 -16.36 -8.27
CA SER A 295 9.13 -15.45 -8.84
C SER A 295 9.65 -14.44 -7.80
N ALA A 296 8.76 -13.90 -6.96
CA ALA A 296 9.12 -12.98 -5.89
C ALA A 296 10.01 -13.65 -4.82
N GLU A 297 9.65 -14.85 -4.37
CA GLU A 297 10.44 -15.66 -3.42
C GLU A 297 11.85 -15.96 -3.97
N ARG A 298 11.93 -16.43 -5.22
CA ARG A 298 13.21 -16.70 -5.88
C ARG A 298 14.07 -15.45 -6.01
N GLN A 299 13.48 -14.32 -6.41
CA GLN A 299 14.22 -13.06 -6.56
C GLN A 299 14.60 -12.47 -5.20
N SER A 300 13.76 -12.59 -4.16
CA SER A 300 14.06 -12.21 -2.78
C SER A 300 15.35 -12.86 -2.28
N SER A 301 15.51 -14.17 -2.53
CA SER A 301 16.73 -14.92 -2.18
C SER A 301 17.99 -14.40 -2.90
N MET A 302 17.85 -13.88 -4.11
CA MET A 302 18.97 -13.26 -4.83
C MET A 302 19.25 -11.85 -4.30
N ILE A 303 18.20 -11.09 -4.01
CA ILE A 303 18.27 -9.72 -3.49
C ILE A 303 18.95 -9.72 -2.12
N SER A 304 18.65 -10.65 -1.23
CA SER A 304 19.28 -10.74 0.09
C SER A 304 20.81 -10.83 0.03
N LEU A 305 21.37 -11.40 -1.05
CA LEU A 305 22.80 -11.50 -1.33
C LEU A 305 23.39 -10.29 -2.07
N LEU A 306 22.59 -9.61 -2.89
CA LEU A 306 23.03 -8.52 -3.78
C LEU A 306 22.73 -7.12 -3.25
N HIS A 307 21.97 -7.04 -2.16
CA HIS A 307 21.47 -5.81 -1.58
C HIS A 307 22.61 -4.84 -1.25
N ILE A 308 22.45 -3.57 -1.61
CA ILE A 308 23.46 -2.53 -1.34
C ILE A 308 23.51 -2.19 0.15
N ILE A 309 22.37 -2.21 0.83
CA ILE A 309 22.31 -2.02 2.28
C ILE A 309 22.59 -3.35 2.97
N ASP A 310 23.75 -3.43 3.63
CA ASP A 310 24.21 -4.63 4.33
C ASP A 310 23.71 -4.71 5.78
N ASN A 311 23.15 -3.63 6.32
CA ASN A 311 22.60 -3.63 7.69
C ASN A 311 21.33 -4.49 7.76
N ASP A 312 21.37 -5.57 8.55
CA ASP A 312 20.27 -6.52 8.75
C ASP A 312 18.97 -5.86 9.23
N SER A 313 19.07 -4.76 9.98
CA SER A 313 17.88 -4.03 10.41
C SER A 313 17.22 -3.30 9.24
N ASP A 314 17.99 -2.73 8.31
CA ASP A 314 17.49 -1.87 7.22
C ASP A 314 17.22 -2.65 5.92
N ASN A 315 17.38 -3.98 5.93
CA ASN A 315 17.18 -4.85 4.79
C ASN A 315 16.17 -5.95 5.15
N ILE A 316 14.92 -5.78 4.69
CA ILE A 316 13.84 -6.72 4.99
C ILE A 316 14.10 -8.15 4.46
N PHE A 317 14.88 -8.30 3.39
CA PHE A 317 15.13 -9.60 2.76
C PHE A 317 16.13 -10.47 3.52
N LYS A 318 16.78 -9.93 4.55
CA LYS A 318 17.59 -10.72 5.49
C LYS A 318 16.80 -11.23 6.69
N LEU A 319 15.52 -10.83 6.81
CA LEU A 319 14.68 -11.22 7.94
C LEU A 319 14.03 -12.58 7.68
N THR A 320 14.32 -13.55 8.54
CA THR A 320 13.85 -14.95 8.43
C THR A 320 12.33 -15.11 8.43
N LYS A 321 11.57 -14.08 8.83
CA LYS A 321 10.11 -14.12 8.91
C LYS A 321 9.43 -13.71 7.60
N LEU A 322 10.19 -13.31 6.56
CA LEU A 322 9.63 -12.94 5.26
C LEU A 322 9.13 -14.18 4.47
N ASP A 323 9.71 -15.36 4.71
CA ASP A 323 9.29 -16.60 4.03
C ASP A 323 7.84 -16.99 4.34
N ASN A 324 7.37 -16.67 5.55
CA ASN A 324 5.98 -16.87 5.97
C ASN A 324 5.00 -16.03 5.12
N LEU A 325 5.42 -14.86 4.65
CA LEU A 325 4.61 -14.00 3.79
C LEU A 325 4.33 -14.70 2.45
N PHE A 326 5.37 -15.23 1.80
CA PHE A 326 5.21 -15.92 0.52
C PHE A 326 4.43 -17.23 0.69
N THR A 327 4.70 -17.97 1.77
CA THR A 327 3.99 -19.22 2.09
C THR A 327 2.48 -18.97 2.26
N HIS A 328 2.08 -17.86 2.89
CA HIS A 328 0.66 -17.48 2.99
C HIS A 328 -0.02 -17.41 1.62
N PHE A 329 0.60 -16.78 0.62
CA PHE A 329 0.04 -16.69 -0.74
C PHE A 329 0.11 -18.00 -1.54
N LEU A 330 1.02 -18.92 -1.18
CA LEU A 330 1.14 -20.24 -1.81
C LEU A 330 0.18 -21.28 -1.22
N ASN A 331 -0.23 -21.12 0.05
CA ASN A 331 -1.01 -22.10 0.82
C ASN A 331 -2.53 -21.83 0.82
N VAL A 332 -3.03 -20.81 0.12
CA VAL A 332 -4.47 -20.45 0.06
C VAL A 332 -5.36 -21.60 -0.50
N ASN A 333 -4.77 -22.72 -0.92
CA ASN A 333 -5.47 -23.90 -1.48
C ASN A 333 -5.24 -25.22 -0.69
N GLU A 334 -4.85 -25.21 0.58
CA GLU A 334 -4.88 -26.44 1.41
C GLU A 334 -6.15 -26.59 2.29
N GLU A 335 -7.11 -25.66 2.24
CA GLU A 335 -8.41 -25.79 2.93
C GLU A 335 -9.61 -25.96 1.99
#